data_AF-L1NV98-F1
#
_entry.id   AF-L1NV98-F1
#
_cell.length_a   1.000
_cell.length_b   1.000
_cell.length_c   1.000
_cell.angle_alpha   90.00
_cell.angle_beta   90.00
_cell.angle_gamma   90.00
#
_symmetry.space_group_name_H-M   'P 1'
#
loop_
_entity.id
_entity.type
_entity.pdbx_description
1 polymer ?
#
loop_
_entity_poly.entity_id
_entity_poly.type
_entity_poly.pdbx_seq_one_letter_code
_entity_poly.pdbx_strand_id
1 'polypeptide(L)'
;MSWALNYSKNLIPYRKGETYKGNNDLNYFINVKYLKNYLENIFKDKKLKNINIEDEKEALFIQLDCNFSDAIGHIDIVFDGKYGSQSYRCKTTIGWTDLD
;
A
#
# COMPACT_ATOMS: atom_id res chain seq x y z
N MET A 1 -3.86 4.34 4.47
CA MET A 1 -3.78 4.11 3.01
C MET A 1 -5.13 4.24 2.29
N SER A 2 -6.18 3.49 2.67
CA SER A 2 -7.49 3.54 1.97
C SER A 2 -8.07 4.96 1.77
N TRP A 3 -7.90 5.84 2.76
CA TRP A 3 -8.28 7.25 2.63
C TRP A 3 -7.51 7.99 1.53
N ALA A 4 -6.19 7.79 1.44
CA ALA A 4 -5.34 8.43 0.44
C ALA A 4 -5.73 8.02 -0.99
N LEU A 5 -6.05 6.74 -1.21
CA LEU A 5 -6.57 6.22 -2.48
C LEU A 5 -7.89 6.90 -2.87
N ASN A 6 -8.85 6.94 -1.94
CA ASN A 6 -10.13 7.59 -2.20
C ASN A 6 -9.96 9.10 -2.47
N TYR A 7 -9.08 9.78 -1.71
CA TYR A 7 -8.83 11.21 -1.85
C TYR A 7 -8.13 11.55 -3.18
N SER A 8 -7.27 10.66 -3.69
CA SER A 8 -6.63 10.78 -5.00
C SER A 8 -7.54 10.39 -6.18
N LYS A 9 -8.86 10.25 -5.93
CA LYS A 9 -9.88 9.82 -6.92
C LYS A 9 -9.72 8.38 -7.43
N ASN A 10 -8.85 7.58 -6.81
CA ASN A 10 -8.76 6.14 -7.01
C ASN A 10 -9.75 5.44 -6.08
N LEU A 11 -11.04 5.60 -6.37
CA LEU A 11 -12.11 5.15 -5.50
C LEU A 11 -12.06 3.64 -5.28
N ILE A 12 -12.06 3.24 -4.00
CA ILE A 12 -12.08 1.83 -3.62
C ILE A 12 -13.50 1.29 -3.84
N PRO A 13 -13.67 0.24 -4.67
CA PRO A 13 -14.97 -0.38 -4.87
C PRO A 13 -15.40 -1.16 -3.64
N TYR A 14 -16.71 -1.34 -3.47
CA TYR A 14 -17.22 -2.28 -2.47
C TYR A 14 -16.82 -3.71 -2.84
N ARG A 15 -16.27 -4.43 -1.86
CA ARG A 15 -15.94 -5.85 -1.95
C ARG A 15 -16.42 -6.56 -0.70
N LYS A 16 -17.36 -7.49 -0.88
CA LYS A 16 -18.01 -8.23 0.21
C LYS A 16 -16.95 -8.93 1.07
N GLY A 17 -16.89 -8.58 2.35
CA GLY A 17 -15.97 -9.18 3.33
C GLY A 17 -14.54 -8.62 3.30
N GLU A 18 -14.22 -7.70 2.38
CA GLU A 18 -12.88 -7.10 2.28
C GLU A 18 -12.88 -5.61 2.64
N THR A 19 -13.97 -4.90 2.31
CA THR A 19 -14.09 -3.46 2.53
C THR A 19 -15.28 -3.11 3.42
N TYR A 20 -15.13 -2.03 4.19
CA TYR A 20 -16.17 -1.46 5.04
C TYR A 20 -16.45 -0.02 4.63
N LYS A 21 -17.69 0.41 4.80
CA LYS A 21 -18.13 1.76 4.47
C LYS A 21 -17.80 2.72 5.62
N GLY A 22 -17.20 3.86 5.31
CA GLY A 22 -16.98 4.96 6.26
C GLY A 22 -18.16 5.95 6.29
N ASN A 23 -18.11 6.92 7.20
CA ASN A 23 -19.17 7.95 7.34
C ASN A 23 -19.32 8.87 6.12
N ASN A 24 -18.34 8.88 5.22
CA ASN A 24 -18.37 9.64 3.96
C ASN A 24 -18.82 8.80 2.76
N ASP A 25 -19.51 7.68 2.99
CA ASP A 25 -20.00 6.74 1.98
C ASP A 25 -18.94 6.04 1.11
N LEU A 26 -17.65 6.24 1.40
CA LEU A 26 -16.54 5.58 0.70
C LEU A 26 -16.20 4.22 1.32
N ASN A 27 -15.58 3.34 0.54
CA ASN A 27 -15.15 2.02 1.00
C ASN A 27 -13.68 2.04 1.43
N TYR A 28 -13.36 1.24 2.43
CA TYR A 28 -12.02 1.16 3.03
C TYR A 28 -11.64 -0.28 3.27
N PHE A 29 -10.43 -0.67 2.85
CA PHE A 29 -9.78 -1.88 3.36
C PHE A 29 -9.30 -1.64 4.79
N ILE A 30 -9.58 -2.59 5.67
CA ILE A 30 -9.09 -2.61 7.06
C ILE A 30 -8.00 -3.67 7.30
N ASN A 31 -7.77 -4.56 6.32
CA ASN A 31 -6.77 -5.61 6.38
C ASN A 31 -5.72 -5.41 5.28
N VAL A 32 -4.45 -5.45 5.66
CA VAL A 32 -3.29 -5.25 4.76
C VAL A 32 -3.30 -6.24 3.59
N LYS A 33 -3.73 -7.49 3.81
CA LYS A 33 -3.82 -8.53 2.77
C LYS A 33 -4.71 -8.10 1.60
N TYR A 34 -5.89 -7.57 1.88
CA TYR A 34 -6.83 -7.17 0.83
C TYR A 34 -6.35 -5.91 0.10
N LEU A 35 -5.78 -4.96 0.84
CA LEU A 35 -5.17 -3.77 0.25
C LEU A 35 -3.99 -4.12 -0.67
N LYS A 36 -3.10 -5.03 -0.25
CA LYS A 36 -2.00 -5.54 -1.09
C LYS A 36 -2.53 -6.09 -2.41
N ASN A 37 -3.47 -7.04 -2.34
CA ASN A 37 -4.03 -7.68 -3.53
C ASN A 37 -4.73 -6.67 -4.46
N TYR A 38 -5.37 -5.65 -3.88
CA TYR A 38 -6.00 -4.59 -4.64
C TYR A 38 -4.97 -3.74 -5.40
N LEU A 39 -3.89 -3.31 -4.74
CA LEU A 39 -2.82 -2.54 -5.36
C LEU A 39 -2.09 -3.32 -6.45
N GLU A 40 -1.78 -4.60 -6.20
CA GLU A 40 -1.18 -5.49 -7.20
C GLU A 40 -2.06 -5.63 -8.46
N ASN A 41 -3.38 -5.60 -8.30
CA ASN A 41 -4.30 -5.67 -9.44
C ASN A 41 -4.43 -4.33 -10.18
N ILE A 42 -4.42 -3.19 -9.47
CA ILE A 42 -4.43 -1.85 -10.12
C ILE A 42 -3.16 -1.65 -10.93
N PHE A 43 -2.02 -2.00 -10.35
CA PHE A 43 -0.70 -1.80 -10.95
C PHE A 43 -0.18 -3.07 -11.62
N LYS A 44 -1.07 -3.99 -12.05
CA LYS A 44 -0.68 -5.27 -12.67
C LYS A 44 0.21 -5.09 -13.90
N ASP A 45 0.03 -3.98 -14.62
CA ASP A 45 0.76 -3.64 -15.84
C ASP A 45 2.05 -2.85 -15.53
N LYS A 46 2.21 -2.35 -14.30
CA LYS A 46 3.45 -1.72 -13.82
C LYS A 46 4.32 -2.78 -13.14
N LYS A 47 5.60 -2.81 -13.47
CA LYS A 47 6.53 -3.81 -12.92
C LYS A 47 6.73 -3.60 -11.42
N LEU A 48 6.29 -4.56 -10.61
CA LEU A 48 6.64 -4.66 -9.19
C LEU A 48 8.12 -5.07 -9.06
N LYS A 49 8.90 -4.31 -8.29
CA LYS A 49 10.35 -4.52 -8.13
C LYS A 49 10.69 -4.70 -6.66
N ASN A 50 11.76 -5.44 -6.37
CA ASN A 50 12.44 -5.30 -5.08
C ASN A 50 13.11 -3.92 -5.05
N ILE A 51 12.89 -3.17 -3.99
CA ILE A 51 13.42 -1.81 -3.82
C ILE A 51 14.07 -1.65 -2.46
N ASN A 52 15.04 -0.74 -2.38
CA ASN A 52 15.53 -0.23 -1.10
C ASN A 52 14.89 1.13 -0.86
N ILE A 53 13.91 1.20 0.06
CA ILE A 53 13.14 2.43 0.31
C ILE A 53 13.98 3.63 0.77
N GLU A 54 15.18 3.40 1.28
CA GLU A 54 16.11 4.47 1.67
C GLU A 54 16.72 5.19 0.46
N ASP A 55 16.74 4.53 -0.71
CA ASP A 55 17.27 5.08 -1.96
C ASP A 55 16.18 5.74 -2.82
N GLU A 56 14.91 5.55 -2.48
CA GLU A 56 13.78 6.02 -3.28
C GLU A 56 13.35 7.44 -2.91
N LYS A 57 13.08 8.28 -3.92
CA LYS A 57 12.45 9.59 -3.69
C LYS A 57 10.93 9.50 -3.67
N GLU A 58 10.36 8.68 -4.55
CA GLU A 58 8.93 8.50 -4.71
C GLU A 58 8.64 7.02 -4.99
N ALA A 59 7.90 6.37 -4.10
CA ALA A 59 7.52 4.98 -4.26
C ALA A 59 6.26 4.64 -3.46
N LEU A 60 5.38 3.83 -4.03
CA LEU A 60 4.41 3.05 -3.25
C LEU A 60 5.04 1.69 -2.96
N PHE A 61 5.14 1.32 -1.70
CA PHE A 61 5.85 0.10 -1.31
C PHE A 61 5.07 -0.77 -0.33
N ILE A 62 5.48 -2.03 -0.30
CA ILE A 62 4.94 -3.09 0.53
C ILE A 62 6.14 -3.76 1.20
N GLN A 63 6.21 -3.68 2.51
CA GLN A 63 7.15 -4.44 3.32
C GLN A 63 6.47 -5.71 3.82
N LEU A 64 7.11 -6.86 3.61
CA LEU A 64 6.60 -8.19 3.96
C LEU A 64 7.58 -8.92 4.86
N ASP A 65 7.08 -9.93 5.58
CA ASP A 65 7.88 -10.76 6.49
C ASP A 65 8.53 -9.92 7.62
N CYS A 66 7.77 -8.99 8.17
CA CYS A 66 8.19 -8.05 9.22
C CYS A 66 8.13 -8.62 10.65
N ASN A 67 7.86 -9.93 10.81
CA ASN A 67 7.60 -10.58 12.11
C ASN A 67 6.44 -9.96 12.91
N PHE A 68 5.44 -9.38 12.25
CA PHE A 68 4.23 -8.89 12.90
C PHE A 68 3.31 -10.05 13.25
N SER A 69 2.66 -9.99 14.42
CA SER A 69 1.73 -11.03 14.89
C SER A 69 0.33 -10.94 14.30
N ASP A 70 -0.04 -9.76 13.81
CA ASP A 70 -1.41 -9.38 13.44
C ASP A 70 -1.52 -8.86 11.99
N ALA A 71 -0.40 -8.68 11.30
CA ALA A 71 -0.35 -8.21 9.92
C ALA A 71 0.65 -9.00 9.08
N ILE A 72 0.36 -9.14 7.79
CA ILE A 72 1.29 -9.79 6.84
C ILE A 72 2.48 -8.89 6.46
N GLY A 73 2.43 -7.61 6.85
CA GLY A 73 3.36 -6.59 6.41
C GLY A 73 2.82 -5.18 6.61
N HIS A 74 3.48 -4.23 5.95
CA HIS A 74 3.18 -2.79 6.00
C HIS A 74 3.10 -2.22 4.58
N ILE A 75 2.21 -1.26 4.35
CA ILE A 75 2.06 -0.60 3.04
C ILE A 75 2.10 0.90 3.28
N ASP A 76 2.99 1.58 2.58
CA ASP A 76 3.18 3.02 2.73
C ASP A 76 3.73 3.65 1.45
N ILE A 77 3.85 4.97 1.46
CA ILE A 77 4.36 5.79 0.37
C ILE A 77 5.62 6.51 0.85
N VAL A 78 6.66 6.50 0.02
CA VAL A 78 7.78 7.45 0.09
C VAL A 78 7.46 8.61 -0.85
N PHE A 79 7.61 9.84 -0.36
CA PHE A 79 7.48 11.06 -1.14
C PHE A 79 8.55 12.07 -0.69
N ASP A 80 9.32 12.60 -1.63
CA ASP A 80 10.50 13.44 -1.37
C ASP A 80 11.48 12.79 -0.35
N GLY A 81 11.67 11.47 -0.49
CA GLY A 81 12.53 10.67 0.40
C GLY A 81 11.99 10.51 1.83
N LYS A 82 10.75 10.92 2.10
CA LYS A 82 10.09 10.79 3.40
C LYS A 82 8.96 9.79 3.30
N TYR A 83 8.91 8.86 4.24
CA TYR A 83 7.83 7.89 4.35
C TYR A 83 6.75 8.40 5.29
N GLY A 84 5.48 8.06 5.02
CA GLY A 84 4.33 8.47 5.82
C GLY A 84 4.35 7.96 7.27
N SER A 85 5.14 6.91 7.54
CA SER A 85 5.31 6.32 8.86
C SER A 85 6.78 6.07 9.21
N GLN A 86 7.18 4.83 9.47
CA GLN A 86 8.55 4.43 9.79
C GLN A 86 8.96 3.26 8.90
N SER A 87 10.26 3.17 8.59
CA SER A 87 10.83 2.00 7.95
C SER A 87 10.92 0.84 8.95
N TYR A 88 10.33 -0.30 8.60
CA TYR A 88 10.46 -1.53 9.39
C TYR A 88 11.56 -2.44 8.84
N ARG A 89 12.22 -3.20 9.73
CA ARG A 89 13.19 -4.23 9.35
C ARG A 89 12.46 -5.48 8.86
N CYS A 90 12.06 -5.45 7.60
CA CYS A 90 11.36 -6.53 6.92
C CYS A 90 12.29 -7.24 5.94
N LYS A 91 12.08 -8.54 5.69
CA LYS A 91 12.97 -9.29 4.79
C LYS A 91 12.79 -8.89 3.32
N THR A 92 11.57 -8.51 2.97
CA THR A 92 11.18 -8.23 1.60
C THR A 92 10.55 -6.85 1.54
N THR A 93 11.07 -6.00 0.66
CA THR A 93 10.45 -4.72 0.32
C THR A 93 10.29 -4.66 -1.18
N ILE A 94 9.03 -4.62 -1.61
CA ILE A 94 8.66 -4.52 -3.03
C ILE A 94 7.86 -3.25 -3.24
N GLY A 95 7.94 -2.67 -4.42
CA GLY A 95 7.18 -1.47 -4.72
C GLY A 95 7.17 -1.10 -6.18
N TRP A 96 6.41 -0.03 -6.42
CA TRP A 96 6.33 0.65 -7.69
C TRP A 96 7.00 2.01 -7.55
N THR A 97 8.09 2.16 -8.30
CA THR A 97 8.76 3.43 -8.56
C THR A 97 8.24 3.93 -9.90
N ASP A 98 8.13 5.24 -10.09
CA ASP A 98 7.57 5.85 -11.32
C ASP A 98 6.04 5.65 -11.48
N LEU A 99 5.29 5.95 -10.42
CA LEU A 99 3.85 6.00 -10.48
C LEU A 99 3.37 7.33 -11.10
N ASP A 100 3.42 7.42 -12.44
CA ASP A 100 2.65 8.41 -13.22
C ASP A 100 1.15 8.32 -12.91
#